data_AF-A0A1C7GVB6-F1
#
_entry.id   AF-A0A1C7GVB6-F1
#
_cell.length_a   1.000
_cell.length_b   1.000
_cell.length_c   1.000
_cell.angle_alpha   90.00
_cell.angle_beta   90.00
_cell.angle_gamma   90.00
#
_symmetry.space_group_name_H-M   'P 1'
#
loop_
_entity.id
_entity.type
_entity.pdbx_description
1 polymer ?
#
loop_
_entity_poly.entity_id
_entity_poly.type
_entity_poly.pdbx_seq_one_letter_code
_entity_poly.pdbx_strand_id
1 'polypeptide(L)'
;MLVMDRGLATSRERAKALIMAGDVYVDNQKADKPGDLYPEEAHVECRSSGLRYVSRGGLKLEKAIAAFGIELCGLTCMDIGASTGGFTDCMLQNGAKRVYSVDVGYGQLAWQLRNDSRVVNLERTNARYLSREQVPEDIGFFSVDVSFISLALVLPAIRKLLSGKGRGVCLIKPQFEAGREKVGKKGVVREPAVHMDVIEKITGFAINNGFSVLGLDFSPVKGPEGNIEYLILLERSDSPELCAGVPKAKEVVTASHASLDK
;
A
#
# COMPACT_ATOMS: atom_id res chain seq x y z
N MET A 1 -28.46 14.35 -7.82
CA MET A 1 -28.20 12.89 -7.84
C MET A 1 -27.89 12.54 -6.40
N LEU A 2 -28.74 11.75 -5.73
CA LEU A 2 -28.73 11.60 -4.26
C LEU A 2 -27.33 11.39 -3.66
N VAL A 3 -26.49 10.55 -4.27
CA VAL A 3 -25.10 10.30 -3.82
C VAL A 3 -24.24 11.58 -3.79
N MET A 4 -24.38 12.47 -4.77
CA MET A 4 -23.67 13.76 -4.79
C MET A 4 -24.31 14.79 -3.87
N ASP A 5 -25.64 14.84 -3.86
CA ASP A 5 -26.38 15.83 -3.08
C ASP A 5 -26.15 15.60 -1.56
N ARG A 6 -25.83 14.36 -1.18
CA ARG A 6 -25.42 13.95 0.18
C ARG A 6 -23.88 14.00 0.40
N GLY A 7 -23.10 14.54 -0.54
CA GLY A 7 -21.65 14.70 -0.39
C GLY A 7 -20.82 13.41 -0.46
N LEU A 8 -21.42 12.28 -0.85
CA LEU A 8 -20.76 10.96 -0.88
C LEU A 8 -19.90 10.74 -2.13
N ALA A 9 -19.98 11.64 -3.11
CA ALA A 9 -19.16 11.65 -4.31
C ALA A 9 -18.88 13.08 -4.77
N THR A 10 -17.65 13.31 -5.24
CA THR A 10 -17.17 14.64 -5.68
C THR A 10 -17.56 15.01 -7.11
N SER A 11 -18.06 14.05 -7.91
CA SER A 11 -18.53 14.27 -9.28
C SER A 11 -19.58 13.24 -9.69
N ARG A 12 -20.31 13.51 -10.79
CA ARG A 12 -21.31 12.57 -11.34
C ARG A 12 -20.67 11.28 -11.82
N GLU A 13 -19.51 11.38 -12.46
CA GLU A 13 -18.74 10.22 -12.93
C GLU A 13 -18.28 9.37 -11.73
N ARG A 14 -17.82 10.01 -10.65
CA ARG A 14 -17.42 9.31 -9.43
C ARG A 14 -18.63 8.64 -8.76
N ALA A 15 -19.76 9.32 -8.67
CA ALA A 15 -21.00 8.77 -8.12
C ALA A 15 -21.46 7.53 -8.90
N LYS A 16 -21.45 7.59 -10.24
CA LYS A 16 -21.74 6.43 -11.11
C LYS A 16 -20.76 5.29 -10.87
N ALA A 17 -19.47 5.58 -10.78
CA ALA A 17 -18.44 4.57 -10.53
C ALA A 17 -18.64 3.88 -9.17
N LEU A 18 -19.02 4.61 -8.12
CA LEU A 18 -19.29 4.05 -6.79
C LEU A 18 -20.54 3.16 -6.78
N ILE A 19 -21.60 3.57 -7.49
CA ILE A 19 -22.82 2.75 -7.64
C ILE A 19 -22.50 1.48 -8.45
N MET A 20 -21.81 1.62 -9.58
CA MET A 20 -21.43 0.47 -10.43
C MET A 20 -20.42 -0.47 -9.76
N ALA A 21 -19.56 0.06 -8.88
CA ALA A 21 -18.69 -0.75 -8.03
C ALA A 21 -19.46 -1.47 -6.92
N GLY A 22 -20.72 -1.11 -6.70
CA GLY A 22 -21.57 -1.68 -5.68
C GLY A 22 -21.29 -1.16 -4.28
N ASP A 23 -20.70 0.03 -4.18
CA ASP A 23 -20.33 0.63 -2.92
C ASP A 23 -21.44 1.54 -2.35
N VAL A 24 -22.50 1.81 -3.11
CA VAL A 24 -23.62 2.64 -2.67
C VAL A 24 -24.78 1.76 -2.24
N TYR A 25 -25.36 2.08 -1.10
CA TYR A 25 -26.54 1.42 -0.54
C TYR A 25 -27.61 2.47 -0.24
N VAL A 26 -28.86 2.09 -0.44
CA VAL A 26 -30.04 2.89 -0.11
C VAL A 26 -30.96 2.05 0.77
N ASP A 27 -31.26 2.53 1.96
CA ASP A 27 -32.06 1.81 2.97
C ASP A 27 -31.54 0.37 3.23
N ASN A 28 -30.21 0.25 3.35
CA ASN A 28 -29.44 -1.01 3.50
C ASN A 28 -29.51 -1.99 2.31
N GLN A 29 -30.10 -1.60 1.18
CA GLN A 29 -30.07 -2.38 -0.06
C GLN A 29 -29.03 -1.81 -1.02
N LYS A 30 -28.32 -2.70 -1.71
CA LYS A 30 -27.28 -2.31 -2.67
C LYS A 30 -27.92 -1.58 -3.85
N ALA A 31 -27.36 -0.42 -4.22
CA ALA A 31 -27.76 0.29 -5.43
C ALA A 31 -26.95 -0.25 -6.61
N ASP A 32 -27.65 -0.76 -7.62
CA ASP A 32 -27.01 -1.49 -8.71
C ASP A 32 -26.91 -0.66 -10.00
N LYS A 33 -27.80 0.33 -10.16
CA LYS A 33 -27.86 1.18 -11.36
C LYS A 33 -27.88 2.66 -10.98
N PRO A 34 -27.00 3.49 -11.57
CA PRO A 34 -27.00 4.93 -11.29
C PRO A 34 -28.27 5.71 -11.68
N GLY A 35 -29.19 5.07 -12.42
CA GLY A 35 -30.46 5.67 -12.85
C GLY A 35 -31.67 5.22 -12.03
N ASP A 36 -31.49 4.38 -11.01
CA ASP A 36 -32.60 3.96 -10.15
C ASP A 36 -33.12 5.15 -9.34
N LEU A 37 -34.45 5.26 -9.27
CA LEU A 37 -35.14 6.34 -8.57
C LEU A 37 -35.44 5.91 -7.14
N TYR A 38 -35.05 6.74 -6.19
CA TYR A 38 -35.33 6.57 -4.77
C TYR A 38 -36.03 7.81 -4.22
N PRO A 39 -36.83 7.71 -3.15
CA PRO A 39 -37.38 8.86 -2.44
C PRO A 39 -36.27 9.84 -2.01
N GLU A 40 -36.54 11.15 -2.01
CA GLU A 40 -35.55 12.15 -1.58
C GLU A 40 -35.10 11.97 -0.12
N GLU A 41 -36.00 11.42 0.70
CA GLU A 41 -35.80 11.12 2.12
C GLU A 41 -34.99 9.83 2.37
N ALA A 42 -34.73 9.02 1.33
CA ALA A 42 -34.09 7.72 1.48
C ALA A 42 -32.70 7.84 2.15
N HIS A 43 -32.36 6.85 2.98
CA HIS A 43 -31.06 6.82 3.63
C HIS A 43 -30.02 6.25 2.67
N VAL A 44 -29.26 7.15 2.04
CA VAL A 44 -28.19 6.78 1.11
C VAL A 44 -26.86 6.77 1.84
N GLU A 45 -26.18 5.64 1.82
CA GLU A 45 -24.84 5.45 2.36
C GLU A 45 -23.90 4.99 1.24
N CYS A 46 -22.68 5.51 1.23
CA CYS A 46 -21.64 5.02 0.35
C CYS A 46 -20.61 4.32 1.23
N ARG A 47 -20.60 2.99 1.20
CA ARG A 47 -19.70 2.19 2.02
C ARG A 47 -18.22 2.32 1.58
N SER A 48 -17.96 3.00 0.46
CA SER A 48 -16.60 3.44 0.07
C SER A 48 -16.29 4.92 0.39
N SER A 49 -17.25 5.73 0.83
CA SER A 49 -16.99 7.09 1.36
C SER A 49 -16.49 7.07 2.82
N GLY A 50 -16.31 5.89 3.42
CA GLY A 50 -15.67 5.69 4.73
C GLY A 50 -14.16 5.40 4.65
N LEU A 51 -13.55 5.44 3.46
CA LEU A 51 -12.11 5.29 3.34
C LEU A 51 -11.45 6.56 3.86
N ARG A 52 -10.79 6.44 5.01
CA ARG A 52 -9.96 7.49 5.63
C ARG A 52 -8.91 8.08 4.69
N TYR A 53 -8.53 7.35 3.64
CA TYR A 53 -7.48 7.72 2.70
C TYR A 53 -8.01 7.80 1.26
N VAL A 54 -7.32 8.55 0.39
CA VAL A 54 -7.67 8.71 -1.05
C VAL A 54 -7.75 7.39 -1.85
N SER A 55 -7.19 6.29 -1.34
CA SER A 55 -7.36 4.96 -1.92
C SER A 55 -7.27 3.84 -0.88
N ARG A 56 -7.74 2.64 -1.25
CA ARG A 56 -7.64 1.42 -0.42
C ARG A 56 -6.20 1.04 -0.05
N GLY A 57 -5.21 1.56 -0.78
CA GLY A 57 -3.80 1.37 -0.45
C GLY A 57 -3.48 1.87 0.97
N GLY A 58 -4.07 3.00 1.40
CA GLY A 58 -3.82 3.56 2.72
C GLY A 58 -4.15 2.61 3.87
N LEU A 59 -5.15 1.73 3.71
CA LEU A 59 -5.50 0.71 4.71
C LEU A 59 -4.37 -0.30 4.95
N LYS A 60 -3.55 -0.57 3.93
CA LYS A 60 -2.42 -1.50 4.05
C LYS A 60 -1.35 -0.91 4.97
N LEU A 61 -0.99 0.35 4.76
CA LEU A 61 -0.01 1.05 5.58
C LEU A 61 -0.57 1.33 6.98
N GLU A 62 -1.85 1.67 7.10
CA GLU A 62 -2.51 1.83 8.40
C GLU A 62 -2.43 0.56 9.25
N LYS A 63 -2.71 -0.61 8.65
CA LYS A 63 -2.52 -1.89 9.35
C LYS A 63 -1.07 -2.05 9.79
N ALA A 64 -0.10 -1.78 8.92
CA ALA A 64 1.31 -1.94 9.25
C ALA A 64 1.75 -1.00 10.40
N ILE A 65 1.26 0.25 10.40
CA ILE A 65 1.52 1.21 11.47
C ILE A 65 1.01 0.69 12.81
N ALA A 66 -0.24 0.21 12.84
CA ALA A 66 -0.84 -0.34 14.04
C ALA A 66 -0.18 -1.64 14.52
N ALA A 67 0.10 -2.56 13.59
CA ALA A 67 0.66 -3.88 13.91
C ALA A 67 2.12 -3.80 14.38
N PHE A 68 2.90 -2.86 13.85
CA PHE A 68 4.33 -2.75 14.15
C PHE A 68 4.71 -1.55 15.03
N GLY A 69 3.74 -0.76 15.49
CA GLY A 69 3.98 0.40 16.37
C GLY A 69 4.86 1.46 15.71
N ILE A 70 4.56 1.82 14.45
CA ILE A 70 5.38 2.77 13.68
C ILE A 70 4.98 4.20 14.02
N GLU A 71 5.98 5.03 14.34
CA GLU A 71 5.78 6.47 14.51
C GLU A 71 6.30 7.24 13.29
N LEU A 72 5.43 8.04 12.67
CA LEU A 72 5.76 8.85 11.49
C LEU A 72 5.86 10.35 11.79
N CYS A 73 5.48 10.77 12.99
CA CYS A 73 5.42 12.17 13.36
C CYS A 73 6.78 12.86 13.20
N GLY A 74 6.82 13.93 12.42
CA GLY A 74 8.01 14.73 12.19
C GLY A 74 9.04 14.12 11.21
N LEU A 75 8.81 12.90 10.71
CA LEU A 75 9.74 12.24 9.79
C LEU A 75 9.61 12.77 8.37
N THR A 76 10.73 12.80 7.64
CA THR A 76 10.72 12.86 6.18
C THR A 76 10.55 11.43 5.66
N CYS A 77 9.48 11.21 4.90
CA CYS A 77 9.07 9.90 4.42
C CYS A 77 9.20 9.79 2.89
N MET A 78 9.14 8.56 2.38
CA MET A 78 9.15 8.26 0.96
C MET A 78 8.14 7.17 0.61
N ASP A 79 7.30 7.42 -0.39
CA ASP A 79 6.29 6.48 -0.88
C ASP A 79 6.66 6.01 -2.29
N ILE A 80 7.10 4.75 -2.41
CA ILE A 80 7.53 4.16 -3.68
C ILE A 80 6.39 3.38 -4.30
N GLY A 81 5.94 3.83 -5.48
CA GLY A 81 4.71 3.34 -6.11
C GLY A 81 3.48 4.10 -5.61
N ALA A 82 3.60 5.42 -5.42
CA ALA A 82 2.58 6.26 -4.81
C ALA A 82 1.21 6.15 -5.50
N SER A 83 1.18 5.95 -6.82
CA SER A 83 -0.05 5.84 -7.63
C SER A 83 -1.05 6.96 -7.32
N THR A 84 -2.24 6.61 -6.82
CA THR A 84 -3.27 7.59 -6.39
C THR A 84 -2.93 8.32 -5.09
N GLY A 85 -1.96 7.81 -4.31
CA GLY A 85 -1.42 8.45 -3.12
C GLY A 85 -1.95 7.91 -1.79
N GLY A 86 -2.50 6.69 -1.75
CA GLY A 86 -3.09 6.14 -0.52
C GLY A 86 -2.10 6.00 0.64
N PHE A 87 -0.85 5.61 0.37
CA PHE A 87 0.21 5.51 1.37
C PHE A 87 0.72 6.90 1.76
N THR A 88 0.96 7.76 0.78
CA THR A 88 1.29 9.18 1.00
C THR A 88 0.30 9.85 1.95
N ASP A 89 -1.01 9.73 1.69
CA ASP A 89 -2.07 10.27 2.55
C ASP A 89 -2.02 9.70 3.96
N CYS A 90 -1.85 8.38 4.08
CA CYS A 90 -1.69 7.70 5.37
C CYS A 90 -0.49 8.24 6.17
N MET A 91 0.67 8.46 5.54
CA MET A 91 1.82 9.05 6.22
C MET A 91 1.55 10.49 6.68
N LEU A 92 0.94 11.32 5.83
CA LEU A 92 0.62 12.71 6.16
C LEU A 92 -0.36 12.84 7.32
N GLN A 93 -1.39 11.97 7.35
CA GLN A 93 -2.36 11.92 8.44
C GLN A 93 -1.75 11.43 9.76
N ASN A 94 -0.67 10.65 9.69
CA ASN A 94 0.11 10.20 10.85
C ASN A 94 1.28 11.14 11.20
N GLY A 95 1.26 12.36 10.68
CA GLY A 95 2.17 13.43 11.12
C GLY A 95 3.50 13.50 10.39
N ALA A 96 3.66 12.82 9.24
CA ALA A 96 4.86 12.96 8.42
C ALA A 96 5.10 14.45 8.08
N LYS A 97 6.33 14.91 8.28
CA LYS A 97 6.75 16.29 7.99
C LYS A 97 6.78 16.54 6.49
N ARG A 98 7.22 15.55 5.72
CA ARG A 98 7.34 15.59 4.26
C ARG A 98 7.22 14.19 3.71
N VAL A 99 6.64 14.04 2.51
CA VAL A 99 6.56 12.76 1.80
C VAL A 99 7.05 12.93 0.37
N TYR A 100 8.07 12.17 -0.02
CA TYR A 100 8.50 12.03 -1.42
C TYR A 100 7.65 10.94 -2.08
N SER A 101 6.70 11.33 -2.92
CA SER A 101 5.79 10.41 -3.61
C SER A 101 6.37 10.06 -4.98
N VAL A 102 6.92 8.85 -5.11
CA VAL A 102 7.63 8.39 -6.30
C VAL A 102 6.76 7.45 -7.11
N ASP A 103 6.57 7.72 -8.40
CA ASP A 103 5.87 6.82 -9.30
C ASP A 103 6.46 6.86 -10.71
N VAL A 104 6.38 5.74 -11.43
CA VAL A 104 6.76 5.65 -12.85
C VAL A 104 5.67 6.20 -13.78
N GLY A 105 4.42 6.20 -13.30
CA GLY A 105 3.27 6.78 -13.96
C GLY A 105 3.28 8.31 -13.95
N TYR A 106 2.23 8.89 -14.54
CA TYR A 106 2.05 10.32 -14.64
C TYR A 106 0.59 10.69 -14.39
N GLY A 107 0.36 11.79 -13.65
CA GLY A 107 -0.97 12.31 -13.39
C GLY A 107 -1.86 11.42 -12.52
N GLN A 108 -1.28 10.51 -11.73
CA GLN A 108 -2.04 9.55 -10.93
C GLN A 108 -2.36 10.07 -9.53
N LEU A 109 -1.44 10.86 -8.96
CA LEU A 109 -1.55 11.34 -7.58
C LEU A 109 -2.78 12.23 -7.41
N ALA A 110 -3.59 11.96 -6.38
CA ALA A 110 -4.80 12.72 -6.10
C ALA A 110 -4.52 14.22 -6.00
N TRP A 111 -5.42 15.03 -6.54
CA TRP A 111 -5.23 16.48 -6.66
C TRP A 111 -4.92 17.16 -5.32
N GLN A 112 -5.58 16.75 -4.24
CA GLN A 112 -5.33 17.32 -2.90
C GLN A 112 -3.90 17.05 -2.44
N LEU A 113 -3.37 15.84 -2.63
CA LEU A 113 -2.00 15.47 -2.28
C LEU A 113 -0.98 16.18 -3.15
N ARG A 114 -1.27 16.33 -4.45
CA ARG A 114 -0.39 17.07 -5.38
C ARG A 114 -0.22 18.54 -4.97
N ASN A 115 -1.21 19.13 -4.29
CA ASN A 115 -1.17 20.52 -3.82
C ASN A 115 -0.81 20.65 -2.33
N ASP A 116 -0.59 19.54 -1.61
CA ASP A 116 -0.12 19.61 -0.21
C ASP A 116 1.36 20.01 -0.19
N SER A 117 1.69 21.08 0.52
CA SER A 117 3.07 21.61 0.60
C SER A 117 4.09 20.64 1.23
N ARG A 118 3.61 19.59 1.91
CA ARG A 118 4.44 18.54 2.48
C ARG A 118 4.77 17.43 1.47
N VAL A 119 4.13 17.41 0.31
CA VAL A 119 4.35 16.37 -0.71
C VAL A 119 5.32 16.86 -1.78
N VAL A 120 6.35 16.06 -2.04
CA VAL A 120 7.24 16.22 -3.19
C VAL A 120 6.88 15.15 -4.21
N ASN A 121 6.24 15.56 -5.30
CA ASN A 121 5.78 14.65 -6.34
C ASN A 121 6.91 14.33 -7.34
N LEU A 122 7.37 13.09 -7.34
CA LEU A 122 8.38 12.53 -8.24
C LEU A 122 7.74 11.50 -9.19
N GLU A 123 6.85 11.97 -10.06
CA GLU A 123 6.28 11.18 -11.15
C GLU A 123 7.30 10.93 -12.27
N ARG A 124 6.97 9.98 -13.18
CA ARG A 124 7.86 9.51 -14.26
C ARG A 124 9.26 9.12 -13.78
N THR A 125 9.37 8.71 -12.53
CA THR A 125 10.64 8.42 -11.87
C THR A 125 10.71 6.95 -11.50
N ASN A 126 11.72 6.26 -12.00
CA ASN A 126 11.96 4.88 -11.64
C ASN A 126 12.77 4.80 -10.35
N ALA A 127 12.19 4.19 -9.31
CA ALA A 127 12.79 4.06 -7.99
C ALA A 127 14.22 3.48 -8.00
N ARG A 128 14.55 2.63 -8.98
CA ARG A 128 15.88 2.02 -9.15
C ARG A 128 16.99 3.03 -9.39
N TYR A 129 16.65 4.21 -9.90
CA TYR A 129 17.59 5.24 -10.32
C TYR A 129 17.47 6.52 -9.49
N LEU A 130 16.75 6.49 -8.36
CA LEU A 130 16.66 7.64 -7.46
C LEU A 130 18.04 8.05 -6.96
N SER A 131 18.29 9.35 -6.99
CA SER A 131 19.54 9.97 -6.56
C SER A 131 19.33 10.95 -5.40
N ARG A 132 20.44 11.31 -4.74
CA ARG A 132 20.45 12.37 -3.71
C ARG A 132 20.16 13.76 -4.28
N GLU A 133 20.27 13.95 -5.59
CA GLU A 133 19.87 15.22 -6.21
C GLU A 133 18.34 15.37 -6.22
N GLN A 134 17.62 14.28 -6.48
CA GLN A 134 16.15 14.27 -6.45
C GLN A 134 15.61 14.21 -5.01
N VAL A 135 16.35 13.56 -4.12
CA VAL A 135 15.99 13.35 -2.71
C VAL A 135 17.17 13.78 -1.83
N PRO A 136 17.32 15.10 -1.59
CA PRO A 136 18.45 15.62 -0.84
C PRO A 136 18.37 15.32 0.67
N GLU A 137 17.17 15.11 1.20
CA GLU A 137 16.94 14.81 2.61
C GLU A 137 17.19 13.34 2.94
N ASP A 138 17.62 13.07 4.17
CA ASP A 138 17.64 11.70 4.70
C ASP A 138 16.21 11.22 4.99
N ILE A 139 15.90 10.02 4.48
CA ILE A 139 14.60 9.40 4.68
C ILE A 139 14.57 8.65 6.01
N GLY A 140 13.65 9.04 6.88
CA GLY A 140 13.39 8.38 8.17
C GLY A 140 12.47 7.17 8.04
N PHE A 141 11.51 7.24 7.10
CA PHE A 141 10.59 6.14 6.83
C PHE A 141 10.31 5.98 5.33
N PHE A 142 10.24 4.75 4.83
CA PHE A 142 9.83 4.50 3.44
C PHE A 142 8.70 3.46 3.34
N SER A 143 7.92 3.52 2.26
CA SER A 143 7.03 2.44 1.87
C SER A 143 7.27 1.99 0.45
N VAL A 144 6.97 0.73 0.15
CA VAL A 144 7.05 0.17 -1.20
C VAL A 144 5.77 -0.61 -1.52
N ASP A 145 4.94 -0.08 -2.43
CA ASP A 145 3.75 -0.74 -2.99
C ASP A 145 3.80 -0.76 -4.53
N VAL A 146 4.85 -1.37 -5.08
CA VAL A 146 5.07 -1.44 -6.53
C VAL A 146 4.46 -2.69 -7.16
N SER A 147 4.19 -2.64 -8.46
CA SER A 147 3.69 -3.78 -9.24
C SER A 147 4.64 -4.07 -10.40
N PHE A 148 4.64 -5.30 -10.90
CA PHE A 148 5.47 -5.75 -12.04
C PHE A 148 6.99 -5.68 -11.83
N ILE A 149 7.44 -5.53 -10.60
CA ILE A 149 8.86 -5.48 -10.23
C ILE A 149 9.04 -6.15 -8.87
N SER A 150 10.18 -6.83 -8.69
CA SER A 150 10.58 -7.41 -7.41
C SER A 150 11.16 -6.34 -6.47
N LEU A 151 10.89 -6.47 -5.18
CA LEU A 151 11.54 -5.70 -4.11
C LEU A 151 13.08 -5.79 -4.19
N ALA A 152 13.61 -6.90 -4.72
CA ALA A 152 15.04 -7.10 -4.87
C ALA A 152 15.73 -6.05 -5.74
N LEU A 153 15.00 -5.43 -6.68
CA LEU A 153 15.54 -4.37 -7.53
C LEU A 153 15.40 -2.98 -6.92
N VAL A 154 14.52 -2.82 -5.94
CA VAL A 154 14.10 -1.52 -5.39
C VAL A 154 14.83 -1.22 -4.07
N LEU A 155 14.92 -2.20 -3.17
CA LEU A 155 15.53 -2.03 -1.84
C LEU A 155 16.98 -1.51 -1.88
N PRO A 156 17.88 -1.97 -2.78
CA PRO A 156 19.25 -1.45 -2.83
C PRO A 156 19.34 0.04 -3.19
N ALA A 157 18.41 0.54 -4.03
CA ALA A 157 18.36 1.95 -4.38
C ALA A 157 17.88 2.80 -3.19
N ILE A 158 16.80 2.35 -2.53
CA ILE A 158 16.24 3.05 -1.36
C ILE A 158 17.27 3.12 -0.22
N ARG A 159 18.01 2.03 0.05
CA ARG A 159 18.99 1.99 1.15
C ARG A 159 19.96 3.18 1.16
N LYS A 160 20.34 3.67 -0.01
CA LYS A 160 21.29 4.81 -0.19
C LYS A 160 20.71 6.15 0.27
N LEU A 161 19.38 6.26 0.34
CA LEU A 161 18.63 7.47 0.67
C LEU A 161 18.16 7.48 2.14
N LEU A 162 18.23 6.34 2.82
CA LEU A 162 17.78 6.21 4.21
C LEU A 162 18.76 6.86 5.18
N SER A 163 18.23 7.43 6.25
CA SER A 163 18.99 7.71 7.48
C SER A 163 19.57 6.42 8.10
N GLY A 164 20.54 6.53 9.01
CA GLY A 164 21.24 5.39 9.59
C GLY A 164 20.36 4.36 10.31
N LYS A 165 19.14 4.74 10.74
CA LYS A 165 18.11 3.84 11.30
C LYS A 165 16.77 3.98 10.57
N GLY A 166 16.81 4.34 9.29
CA GLY A 166 15.59 4.50 8.49
C GLY A 166 14.82 3.20 8.42
N ARG A 167 13.51 3.26 8.66
CA ARG A 167 12.61 2.11 8.65
C ARG A 167 11.72 2.12 7.43
N GLY A 168 11.09 1.00 7.10
CA GLY A 168 10.06 1.03 6.08
C GLY A 168 9.23 -0.23 5.95
N VAL A 169 8.04 -0.06 5.39
CA VAL A 169 7.09 -1.13 5.15
C VAL A 169 7.05 -1.46 3.66
N CYS A 170 7.33 -2.70 3.30
CA CYS A 170 7.22 -3.16 1.92
C CYS A 170 6.07 -4.14 1.77
N LEU A 171 5.39 -4.07 0.62
CA LEU A 171 4.40 -5.06 0.22
C LEU A 171 5.11 -6.18 -0.54
N ILE A 172 5.11 -7.37 0.04
CA ILE A 172 5.51 -8.60 -0.62
C ILE A 172 4.30 -9.09 -1.42
N LYS A 173 4.43 -9.08 -2.74
CA LYS A 173 3.38 -9.49 -3.67
C LYS A 173 3.80 -10.79 -4.37
N PRO A 174 3.30 -11.97 -3.92
CA PRO A 174 3.73 -13.26 -4.46
C PRO A 174 3.71 -13.34 -5.99
N GLN A 175 2.73 -12.73 -6.64
CA GLN A 175 2.59 -12.71 -8.10
C GLN A 175 3.71 -11.99 -8.86
N PHE A 176 4.50 -11.14 -8.18
CA PHE A 176 5.64 -10.43 -8.77
C PHE A 176 7.00 -10.94 -8.27
N GLU A 177 7.01 -11.82 -7.27
CA GLU A 177 8.21 -12.35 -6.63
C GLU A 177 8.46 -13.83 -6.93
N ALA A 178 7.39 -14.58 -7.16
CA ALA A 178 7.43 -15.98 -7.55
C ALA A 178 7.92 -16.12 -9.01
N GLY A 179 8.53 -17.27 -9.31
CA GLY A 179 8.87 -17.64 -10.68
C GLY A 179 7.62 -17.74 -11.57
N ARG A 180 7.77 -17.51 -12.87
CA ARG A 180 6.65 -17.48 -13.84
C ARG A 180 5.83 -18.77 -13.83
N GLU A 181 6.48 -19.89 -13.53
CA GLU A 181 5.91 -21.23 -13.43
C GLU A 181 4.99 -21.42 -12.21
N LYS A 182 5.16 -20.62 -11.16
CA LYS A 182 4.36 -20.66 -9.92
C LYS A 182 3.19 -19.67 -9.93
N VAL A 183 3.01 -18.91 -11.01
CA VAL A 183 1.92 -17.94 -11.17
C VAL A 183 0.78 -18.57 -11.97
N GLY A 184 -0.37 -18.72 -11.33
CA GLY A 184 -1.55 -19.36 -11.92
C GLY A 184 -2.29 -18.50 -12.94
N LYS A 185 -3.44 -19.01 -13.41
CA LYS A 185 -4.34 -18.29 -14.33
C LYS A 185 -4.70 -16.92 -13.75
N LYS A 186 -4.78 -15.91 -14.63
CA LYS A 186 -5.04 -14.49 -14.28
C LYS A 186 -3.98 -13.84 -13.38
N GLY A 187 -2.78 -14.41 -13.26
CA GLY A 187 -1.73 -13.82 -12.45
C GLY A 187 -1.94 -14.00 -10.94
N VAL A 188 -2.71 -15.02 -10.53
CA VAL A 188 -3.03 -15.28 -9.12
C VAL A 188 -2.20 -16.43 -8.58
N VAL A 189 -1.53 -16.20 -7.46
CA VAL A 189 -0.81 -17.23 -6.70
C VAL A 189 -1.71 -17.69 -5.56
N ARG A 190 -2.17 -18.95 -5.63
CA ARG A 190 -3.10 -19.53 -4.63
C ARG A 190 -2.44 -20.47 -3.65
N GLU A 191 -1.32 -21.08 -4.02
CA GLU A 191 -0.69 -22.12 -3.22
C GLU A 191 0.01 -21.51 -1.99
N PRO A 192 -0.37 -21.90 -0.75
CA PRO A 192 0.27 -21.39 0.47
C PRO A 192 1.78 -21.63 0.49
N ALA A 193 2.25 -22.75 -0.08
CA ALA A 193 3.67 -23.08 -0.19
C ALA A 193 4.45 -22.01 -0.96
N VAL A 194 3.89 -21.52 -2.07
CA VAL A 194 4.52 -20.46 -2.88
C VAL A 194 4.58 -19.15 -2.10
N HIS A 195 3.56 -18.84 -1.30
CA HIS A 195 3.57 -17.65 -0.45
C HIS A 195 4.66 -17.72 0.61
N MET A 196 4.83 -18.88 1.26
CA MET A 196 5.91 -19.11 2.23
C MET A 196 7.29 -18.96 1.57
N ASP A 197 7.53 -19.62 0.43
CA ASP A 197 8.78 -19.53 -0.33
C ASP A 197 9.13 -18.06 -0.65
N VAL A 198 8.14 -17.28 -1.09
CA VAL A 198 8.33 -15.87 -1.45
C VAL A 198 8.70 -15.03 -0.23
N ILE A 199 8.00 -15.20 0.90
CA ILE A 199 8.28 -14.45 2.13
C ILE A 199 9.70 -14.75 2.62
N GLU A 200 10.09 -16.03 2.64
CA GLU A 200 11.44 -16.45 3.06
C GLU A 200 12.52 -15.90 2.12
N LYS A 201 12.29 -15.98 0.80
CA LYS A 201 13.19 -15.40 -0.22
C LYS A 201 13.39 -13.89 0.01
N ILE A 202 12.32 -13.12 0.21
CA ILE A 202 12.43 -11.67 0.42
C ILE A 202 13.06 -11.33 1.77
N THR A 203 12.73 -12.08 2.82
CA THR A 203 13.35 -11.92 4.14
C THR A 203 14.86 -12.12 4.06
N GLY A 204 15.30 -13.22 3.44
CA GLY A 204 16.73 -13.50 3.24
C GLY A 204 17.41 -12.46 2.34
N PHE A 205 16.74 -12.00 1.28
CA PHE A 205 17.26 -10.92 0.43
C PHE A 205 17.46 -9.63 1.21
N ALA A 206 16.47 -9.22 2.02
CA ALA A 206 16.53 -7.97 2.80
C ALA A 206 17.74 -7.97 3.74
N ILE A 207 17.94 -9.06 4.49
CA ILE A 207 19.09 -9.26 5.39
C ILE A 207 20.40 -9.14 4.62
N ASN A 208 20.53 -9.84 3.49
CA ASN A 208 21.72 -9.79 2.65
C ASN A 208 21.98 -8.41 2.00
N ASN A 209 21.00 -7.52 2.01
CA ASN A 209 21.07 -6.19 1.40
C ASN A 209 21.02 -5.05 2.43
N GLY A 210 21.38 -5.32 3.68
CA GLY A 210 21.54 -4.28 4.69
C GLY A 210 20.24 -3.89 5.41
N PHE A 211 19.29 -4.81 5.53
CA PHE A 211 18.05 -4.55 6.25
C PHE A 211 17.78 -5.61 7.30
N SER A 212 17.67 -5.20 8.56
CA SER A 212 17.08 -6.05 9.59
C SER A 212 15.58 -6.20 9.33
N VAL A 213 15.04 -7.37 9.61
CA VAL A 213 13.61 -7.66 9.51
C VAL A 213 13.02 -7.60 10.90
N LEU A 214 12.16 -6.60 11.12
CA LEU A 214 11.56 -6.29 12.42
C LEU A 214 10.14 -6.86 12.58
N GLY A 215 9.46 -7.18 11.48
CA GLY A 215 8.08 -7.63 11.52
C GLY A 215 7.59 -8.22 10.20
N LEU A 216 6.64 -9.15 10.31
CA LEU A 216 5.92 -9.75 9.20
C LEU A 216 4.44 -9.83 9.54
N ASP A 217 3.58 -9.46 8.61
CA ASP A 217 2.12 -9.57 8.69
C ASP A 217 1.54 -9.69 7.26
N PHE A 218 0.22 -9.72 7.09
CA PHE A 218 -0.47 -9.73 5.80
C PHE A 218 -1.26 -8.44 5.57
N SER A 219 -1.47 -8.05 4.32
CA SER A 219 -2.32 -6.91 3.97
C SER A 219 -3.78 -7.17 4.39
N PRO A 220 -4.52 -6.19 4.93
CA PRO A 220 -5.94 -6.37 5.30
C PRO A 220 -6.85 -6.53 4.08
N VAL A 221 -6.36 -6.17 2.89
CA VAL A 221 -7.08 -6.23 1.62
C VAL A 221 -6.28 -7.02 0.60
N LYS A 222 -6.97 -7.81 -0.23
CA LYS A 222 -6.37 -8.49 -1.39
C LYS A 222 -6.00 -7.48 -2.48
N GLY A 223 -4.99 -7.82 -3.28
CA GLY A 223 -4.68 -7.10 -4.52
C GLY A 223 -5.85 -7.16 -5.52
N PRO A 224 -5.83 -6.35 -6.60
CA PRO A 224 -6.95 -6.22 -7.53
C PRO A 224 -7.45 -7.55 -8.13
N GLU A 225 -6.53 -8.46 -8.46
CA GLU A 225 -6.83 -9.80 -9.00
C GLU A 225 -7.11 -10.86 -7.92
N GLY A 226 -7.21 -10.45 -6.65
CA GLY A 226 -7.47 -11.34 -5.52
C GLY A 226 -6.23 -12.02 -4.93
N ASN A 227 -5.02 -11.55 -5.25
CA ASN A 227 -3.80 -12.04 -4.61
C ASN A 227 -3.74 -11.60 -3.14
N ILE A 228 -3.37 -12.53 -2.25
CA ILE A 228 -2.99 -12.18 -0.88
C ILE A 228 -1.60 -11.51 -0.95
N GLU A 229 -1.45 -10.39 -0.26
CA GLU A 229 -0.21 -9.62 -0.18
C GLU A 229 0.28 -9.59 1.26
N TYR A 230 1.59 -9.51 1.47
CA TYR A 230 2.21 -9.53 2.79
C TYR A 230 2.93 -8.23 3.12
N LEU A 231 3.02 -7.91 4.39
CA LEU A 231 3.68 -6.72 4.93
C LEU A 231 4.99 -7.15 5.59
N ILE A 232 6.08 -6.50 5.25
CA ILE A 232 7.38 -6.67 5.92
C ILE A 232 7.87 -5.32 6.44
N LEU A 233 8.23 -5.26 7.72
CA LEU A 233 8.90 -4.12 8.32
C LEU A 233 10.41 -4.33 8.28
N LEU A 234 11.10 -3.37 7.67
CA LEU A 234 12.54 -3.36 7.50
C LEU A 234 13.16 -2.17 8.23
N GLU A 235 14.38 -2.33 8.73
CA GLU A 235 15.23 -1.25 9.23
C GLU A 235 16.60 -1.33 8.59
N ARG A 236 17.10 -0.18 8.11
CA ARG A 236 18.48 -0.08 7.63
C ARG A 236 19.43 -0.47 8.76
N SER A 237 20.27 -1.47 8.50
CA SER A 237 21.31 -1.93 9.42
C SER A 237 22.61 -2.23 8.67
N ASP A 238 23.73 -2.07 9.35
CA ASP A 238 25.05 -2.54 8.90
C ASP A 238 25.41 -3.90 9.52
N SER A 239 24.57 -4.40 10.43
CA SER A 239 24.60 -5.77 10.94
C SER A 239 23.16 -6.32 10.91
N PRO A 240 22.66 -6.68 9.72
CA PRO A 240 21.27 -7.07 9.53
C PRO A 240 20.95 -8.39 10.22
N GLU A 241 19.77 -8.48 10.82
CA GLU A 241 19.29 -9.69 11.48
C GLU A 241 17.79 -9.89 11.25
N LEU A 242 17.33 -11.12 11.46
CA LEU A 242 15.91 -11.40 11.68
C LEU A 242 15.64 -11.21 13.17
N CYS A 243 14.94 -10.14 13.56
CA CYS A 243 14.75 -9.83 14.97
C CYS A 243 13.90 -10.89 15.69
N ALA A 244 14.17 -11.09 16.98
CA ALA A 244 13.40 -12.00 17.81
C ALA A 244 11.92 -11.55 17.86
N GLY A 245 11.00 -12.50 17.70
CA GLY A 245 9.56 -12.25 17.73
C GLY A 245 8.92 -11.97 16.36
N VAL A 246 9.70 -11.88 15.28
CA VAL A 246 9.13 -11.90 13.92
C VAL A 246 8.46 -13.27 13.68
N PRO A 247 7.15 -13.29 13.34
CA PRO A 247 6.44 -14.55 13.12
C PRO A 247 7.01 -15.29 11.92
N LYS A 248 6.91 -16.62 11.94
CA LYS A 248 7.39 -17.44 10.82
C LYS A 248 6.50 -17.25 9.60
N ALA A 249 7.06 -17.39 8.40
CA ALA A 249 6.30 -17.29 7.14
C ALA A 249 5.05 -18.19 7.15
N LYS A 250 5.17 -19.43 7.66
CA LYS A 250 4.05 -20.37 7.82
C LYS A 250 2.90 -19.80 8.66
N GLU A 251 3.19 -19.13 9.76
CA GLU A 251 2.18 -18.57 10.67
C GLU A 251 1.41 -17.44 9.98
N VAL A 252 2.14 -16.51 9.34
CA VAL A 252 1.54 -15.39 8.61
C VAL A 252 0.70 -15.86 7.43
N VAL A 253 1.21 -16.82 6.65
CA VAL A 253 0.48 -17.39 5.51
C VAL A 253 -0.79 -18.10 5.99
N THR A 254 -0.71 -18.94 7.02
CA THR A 254 -1.88 -19.63 7.58
C THR A 254 -2.96 -18.64 8.04
N ALA A 255 -2.56 -17.59 8.77
CA ALA A 255 -3.48 -16.55 9.23
C ALA A 255 -4.13 -15.78 8.07
N SER A 256 -3.35 -15.44 7.03
CA SER A 256 -3.85 -14.70 5.87
C SER A 256 -4.88 -15.50 5.06
N HIS A 257 -4.64 -16.79 4.82
CA HIS A 257 -5.57 -17.68 4.11
C HIS A 257 -6.85 -17.89 4.92
N ALA A 258 -6.75 -18.11 6.23
CA ALA A 258 -7.91 -18.26 7.11
C ALA A 258 -8.78 -17.00 7.18
N SER A 259 -8.17 -15.82 7.08
CA SER A 259 -8.86 -14.53 7.14
C SER A 259 -9.49 -14.13 5.80
N LEU A 260 -8.76 -14.34 4.70
CA LEU A 260 -9.07 -13.70 3.41
C LEU A 260 -9.69 -14.63 2.36
N ASP A 261 -9.60 -15.96 2.50
CA ASP A 261 -10.20 -16.92 1.55
C ASP A 261 -11.63 -17.35 1.91
N LYS A 262 -12.29 -16.61 2.79
CA LYS A 262 -13.73 -16.77 3.09
C LYS A 262 -14.63 -16.18 2.00
#